data_AF-A0A1X0SXF9-F1
#
_entry.id   AF-A0A1X0SXF9-F1
#
_cell.length_a   1.000
_cell.length_b   1.000
_cell.length_c   1.000
_cell.angle_alpha   90.00
_cell.angle_beta   90.00
_cell.angle_gamma   90.00
#
_symmetry.space_group_name_H-M   'P 1'
#
loop_
_entity.id
_entity.type
_entity.pdbx_description
1 polymer ?
#
loop_
_entity_poly.entity_id
_entity_poly.type
_entity_poly.pdbx_seq_one_letter_code
_entity_poly.pdbx_strand_id
1 'polypeptide(L)'
;MQKGVRRGLDYTPLFRFLLSKVGQDWDAVHSEAVSRLDTAEPIFWLVALTEGDREAFVRVGESTYYSGLYVDENHVLAIVDPSLTVEQMVPVCSCCSHTFNGVPFTKAYSSTVRECPQ
;
A
#
# COMPACT_ATOMS: atom_id res chain seq x y z
N MET A 1 12.54 31.93 -10.07
CA MET A 1 11.80 31.09 -9.10
C MET A 1 11.55 29.75 -9.76
N GLN A 2 12.29 28.71 -9.34
CA GLN A 2 12.23 27.40 -9.98
C GLN A 2 10.87 26.77 -9.65
N LYS A 3 10.02 26.56 -10.67
CA LYS A 3 8.73 25.87 -10.55
C LYS A 3 9.00 24.46 -10.05
N GLY A 4 8.45 24.16 -8.88
CA GLY A 4 8.74 22.98 -8.07
C GLY A 4 8.73 21.70 -8.87
N VAL A 5 9.83 20.95 -8.74
CA VAL A 5 9.89 19.51 -8.99
C VAL A 5 8.58 18.92 -8.48
N ARG A 6 7.85 18.24 -9.37
CA ARG A 6 6.75 17.35 -8.99
C ARG A 6 7.37 16.27 -8.11
N ARG A 7 7.57 16.59 -6.82
CA ARG A 7 8.02 15.65 -5.80
C ARG A 7 7.02 14.51 -5.89
N GLY A 8 7.50 13.28 -6.07
CA GLY A 8 6.63 12.10 -6.04
C GLY A 8 5.71 12.26 -4.84
N LEU A 9 4.41 12.35 -5.09
CA LEU A 9 3.45 12.59 -4.02
C LEU A 9 3.54 11.38 -3.10
N ASP A 10 4.12 11.58 -1.92
CA ASP A 10 4.23 10.54 -0.92
C ASP A 10 2.81 10.24 -0.41
N TYR A 11 2.18 9.22 -1.01
CA TYR A 11 0.88 8.71 -0.59
C TYR A 11 0.99 7.72 0.59
N THR A 12 2.21 7.47 1.08
CA THR A 12 2.49 6.73 2.33
C THR A 12 1.55 7.08 3.51
N PRO A 13 1.35 8.36 3.90
CA PRO A 13 0.40 8.70 4.97
C PRO A 13 -1.06 8.34 4.65
N LEU A 14 -1.48 8.47 3.38
CA LEU A 14 -2.82 8.05 2.95
C LEU A 14 -3.02 6.54 3.13
N PHE A 15 -2.07 5.74 2.68
CA PHE A 15 -2.16 4.28 2.77
C PHE A 15 -2.17 3.79 4.22
N ARG A 16 -1.35 4.40 5.09
CA ARG A 16 -1.39 4.12 6.53
C ARG A 16 -2.74 4.50 7.16
N PHE A 17 -3.33 5.61 6.72
CA PHE A 17 -4.65 6.02 7.16
C PHE A 17 -5.72 4.99 6.77
N LEU A 18 -5.74 4.55 5.51
CA LEU A 18 -6.69 3.54 5.02
C LEU A 18 -6.54 2.21 5.77
N LEU A 19 -5.30 1.77 6.01
CA LEU A 19 -5.02 0.55 6.81
C LEU A 19 -5.51 0.67 8.25
N SER A 20 -5.39 1.84 8.87
CA SER A 20 -5.91 2.09 10.22
C SER A 20 -7.44 2.12 10.27
N LYS A 21 -8.10 2.20 9.12
CA LYS A 21 -9.57 2.28 8.97
C LYS A 21 -10.20 0.97 8.48
N VAL A 22 -9.42 -0.10 8.37
CA VAL A 22 -9.94 -1.44 8.12
C VAL A 22 -10.98 -1.81 9.18
N GLY A 23 -12.13 -2.32 8.74
CA GLY A 23 -13.29 -2.60 9.58
C GLY A 23 -14.23 -1.42 9.80
N GLN A 24 -13.95 -0.24 9.22
CA GLN A 24 -14.88 0.90 9.20
C GLN A 24 -15.61 1.02 7.85
N ASP A 25 -16.69 1.81 7.87
CA ASP A 25 -17.49 2.13 6.68
C ASP A 25 -16.62 2.83 5.61
N TRP A 26 -16.66 2.29 4.39
CA TRP A 26 -15.88 2.76 3.27
C TRP A 26 -16.27 4.17 2.84
N ASP A 27 -17.57 4.50 2.84
CA ASP A 27 -18.06 5.80 2.38
C ASP A 27 -17.50 6.93 3.26
N ALA A 28 -17.58 6.73 4.58
CA ALA A 28 -17.05 7.67 5.56
C ALA A 28 -15.52 7.84 5.41
N VAL A 29 -14.79 6.73 5.25
CA VAL A 29 -13.33 6.73 5.12
C VAL A 29 -12.89 7.38 3.80
N HIS A 30 -13.55 7.03 2.70
CA HIS A 30 -13.31 7.60 1.38
C HIS A 30 -13.59 9.10 1.37
N SER A 31 -14.72 9.54 1.92
CA SER A 31 -15.06 10.96 2.03
C SER A 31 -14.02 11.74 2.87
N GLU A 32 -13.57 11.17 3.99
CA GLU A 32 -12.50 11.77 4.80
C GLU A 32 -11.15 11.82 4.06
N ALA A 33 -10.81 10.77 3.32
CA ALA A 33 -9.58 10.70 2.52
C ALA A 33 -9.60 11.71 1.38
N VAL A 34 -10.68 11.75 0.58
CA VAL A 34 -10.87 12.69 -0.53
C VAL A 34 -10.90 14.13 -0.02
N SER A 35 -11.47 14.39 1.16
CA SER A 35 -11.42 15.74 1.75
C SER A 35 -10.00 16.22 2.08
N ARG A 36 -9.04 15.30 2.23
CA ARG A 36 -7.63 15.61 2.52
C ARG A 36 -6.72 15.53 1.30
N LEU A 37 -7.21 14.99 0.19
CA LEU A 37 -6.45 14.75 -1.05
C LEU A 37 -6.94 15.68 -2.16
N ASP A 38 -6.03 16.12 -3.00
CA ASP A 38 -6.39 16.82 -4.24
C ASP A 38 -7.02 15.89 -5.29
N THR A 39 -6.70 14.59 -5.27
CA THR A 39 -7.25 13.58 -6.19
C THR A 39 -7.55 12.26 -5.48
N ALA A 40 -8.65 11.60 -5.87
CA ALA A 40 -9.07 10.32 -5.33
C ALA A 40 -8.35 9.12 -6.00
N GLU A 41 -7.68 9.32 -7.14
CA GLU A 41 -6.98 8.24 -7.87
C GLU A 41 -6.05 7.36 -7.01
N PRO A 42 -5.21 7.92 -6.11
CA PRO A 42 -4.30 7.13 -5.30
C PRO A 42 -5.01 6.19 -4.34
N ILE A 43 -6.24 6.51 -3.94
CA ILE A 43 -7.04 5.66 -3.06
C ILE A 43 -7.30 4.32 -3.75
N PHE A 44 -7.65 4.35 -5.04
CA PHE A 44 -7.95 3.16 -5.84
C PHE A 44 -6.70 2.35 -6.20
N TRP A 45 -5.49 2.88 -5.96
CA TRP A 45 -4.27 2.07 -6.09
C TRP A 45 -4.15 1.05 -4.97
N LEU A 46 -4.71 1.34 -3.78
CA LEU A 46 -4.68 0.44 -2.64
C LEU A 46 -6.02 -0.28 -2.43
N VAL A 47 -7.14 0.38 -2.78
CA VAL A 47 -8.49 -0.11 -2.52
C VAL A 47 -9.17 -0.55 -3.81
N ALA A 48 -9.41 -1.84 -3.92
CA ALA A 48 -10.18 -2.45 -4.98
C ALA A 48 -11.68 -2.30 -4.73
N LEU A 49 -12.36 -1.56 -5.63
CA LEU A 49 -13.82 -1.46 -5.62
C LEU A 49 -14.49 -2.67 -6.27
N THR A 50 -13.78 -3.36 -7.16
CA THR A 50 -14.29 -4.52 -7.89
C THR A 50 -13.40 -5.73 -7.65
N GLU A 51 -13.97 -6.92 -7.74
CA GLU A 51 -13.25 -8.16 -7.44
C GLU A 51 -12.05 -8.40 -8.38
N GLY A 52 -12.16 -7.94 -9.63
CA GLY A 52 -11.11 -8.07 -10.63
C GLY A 52 -9.89 -7.17 -10.39
N ASP A 53 -10.03 -6.14 -9.56
CA ASP A 53 -8.98 -5.18 -9.20
C ASP A 53 -8.35 -5.51 -7.83
N ARG A 54 -8.80 -6.58 -7.17
CA ARG A 54 -8.29 -7.01 -5.86
C ARG A 54 -6.85 -7.49 -5.96
N GLU A 55 -5.92 -6.64 -5.56
CA GLU A 55 -4.52 -7.03 -5.39
C GLU A 55 -4.27 -7.47 -3.93
N ALA A 56 -3.49 -8.53 -3.72
CA ALA A 56 -3.13 -8.98 -2.37
C ALA A 56 -2.21 -7.96 -1.66
N PHE A 57 -1.33 -7.30 -2.41
CA PHE A 57 -0.47 -6.24 -1.93
C PHE A 57 -0.13 -5.27 -3.05
N VAL A 58 0.14 -4.03 -2.65
CA VAL A 58 0.47 -2.95 -3.56
C VAL A 58 1.86 -2.43 -3.22
N ARG A 59 2.71 -2.30 -4.24
CA ARG A 59 4.06 -1.77 -4.08
C ARG A 59 4.04 -0.27 -4.34
N VAL A 60 4.47 0.49 -3.35
CA VAL A 60 4.53 1.95 -3.39
C VAL A 60 6.00 2.37 -3.32
N GLY A 61 6.46 3.07 -4.35
CA GLY A 61 7.86 3.46 -4.49
C GLY A 61 8.78 2.25 -4.71
N GLU A 62 10.02 2.37 -4.27
CA GLU A 62 11.06 1.37 -4.58
C GLU A 62 11.09 0.19 -3.60
N SER A 63 10.69 0.38 -2.34
CA SER A 63 10.86 -0.63 -1.28
C SER A 63 9.70 -0.73 -0.28
N THR A 64 8.59 -0.02 -0.51
CA THR A 64 7.44 -0.04 0.42
C THR A 64 6.33 -0.89 -0.17
N TYR A 65 5.76 -1.76 0.65
CA TYR A 65 4.66 -2.64 0.30
C TYR A 65 3.51 -2.39 1.28
N TYR A 66 2.28 -2.46 0.80
CA TYR A 66 1.08 -2.32 1.61
C TYR A 66 0.09 -3.45 1.32
N SER A 67 -0.67 -3.88 2.31
CA SER A 67 -1.76 -4.84 2.10
C SER A 67 -2.81 -4.21 1.19
N GLY A 68 -3.20 -4.92 0.14
CA GLY A 68 -4.32 -4.48 -0.70
C GLY A 68 -5.63 -4.56 0.07
N LEU A 69 -6.46 -3.57 -0.14
CA LEU A 69 -7.74 -3.40 0.53
C LEU A 69 -8.87 -3.58 -0.48
N TYR A 70 -10.04 -3.98 -0.02
CA TYR A 70 -11.23 -4.05 -0.84
C TYR A 70 -12.45 -3.61 -0.05
N VAL A 71 -13.49 -3.24 -0.79
CA VAL A 71 -14.79 -2.93 -0.21
C VAL A 71 -15.64 -4.19 -0.23
N ASP A 72 -16.04 -4.65 0.94
CA ASP A 72 -16.91 -5.81 1.11
C ASP A 72 -18.38 -5.48 0.79
N GLU A 73 -19.24 -6.49 0.72
CA GLU A 73 -20.68 -6.37 0.43
C GLU A 73 -21.40 -5.42 1.41
N ASN A 74 -20.89 -5.34 2.64
CA ASN A 74 -21.39 -4.47 3.70
C ASN A 74 -20.89 -3.02 3.58
N HIS A 75 -20.21 -2.68 2.48
CA HIS A 75 -19.57 -1.37 2.28
C HIS A 75 -18.51 -1.06 3.35
N VAL A 76 -17.86 -2.09 3.89
CA VAL A 76 -16.82 -2.01 4.91
C VAL A 76 -15.46 -2.27 4.27
N LEU A 77 -14.45 -1.50 4.69
CA LEU A 77 -13.08 -1.67 4.21
C LEU A 77 -12.45 -2.93 4.82
N ALA A 78 -12.04 -3.87 3.99
CA ALA A 78 -11.44 -5.14 4.38
C ALA A 78 -10.10 -5.37 3.68
N ILE A 79 -9.26 -6.26 4.22
CA ILE A 79 -7.97 -6.62 3.62
C ILE A 79 -8.20 -7.80 2.67
N VAL A 80 -7.69 -7.70 1.44
CA VAL A 80 -7.87 -8.74 0.40
C VAL A 80 -7.29 -10.07 0.87
N ASP A 81 -6.05 -10.04 1.36
CA ASP A 81 -5.38 -11.22 1.89
C ASP A 81 -4.87 -10.93 3.31
N PRO A 82 -5.66 -11.25 4.35
CA PRO A 82 -5.24 -11.06 5.74
C PRO A 82 -4.13 -12.05 6.17
N SER A 83 -3.88 -13.10 5.38
CA SER A 83 -2.80 -14.06 5.61
C SER A 83 -1.44 -13.49 5.17
N LEU A 84 -1.45 -12.47 4.32
CA LEU A 84 -0.28 -11.80 3.81
C LEU A 84 0.37 -10.94 4.90
N THR A 85 1.47 -11.47 5.44
CA THR A 85 2.22 -10.84 6.54
C THR A 85 3.66 -10.54 6.12
N VAL A 86 4.32 -9.65 6.87
CA VAL A 86 5.77 -9.37 6.74
C VAL A 86 6.62 -10.64 6.70
N GLU A 87 6.15 -11.71 7.35
CA GLU A 87 6.84 -12.98 7.49
C GLU A 87 6.80 -13.81 6.22
N GLN A 88 5.82 -13.59 5.34
CA GLN A 88 5.70 -14.30 4.06
C GLN A 88 6.52 -13.60 2.96
N MET A 89 6.82 -12.31 3.14
CA MET A 89 7.54 -11.51 2.16
C MET A 89 9.06 -11.65 2.33
N VAL A 90 9.75 -11.80 1.19
CA VAL A 90 11.21 -11.75 1.11
C VAL A 90 11.61 -10.46 0.41
N PRO A 91 12.60 -9.71 0.95
CA PRO A 91 13.08 -8.52 0.27
C PRO A 91 13.72 -8.95 -1.06
N VAL A 92 13.55 -8.13 -2.10
CA VAL A 92 14.13 -8.41 -3.43
C VAL A 92 15.55 -7.87 -3.61
N CYS A 93 16.03 -7.03 -2.68
CA CYS A 93 17.46 -6.68 -2.56
C CYS A 93 17.97 -7.00 -1.16
N SER A 94 19.24 -7.40 -1.06
CA SER A 94 20.00 -7.44 0.19
C SER A 94 20.34 -6.04 0.74
N CYS A 95 20.27 -5.03 -0.12
CA CYS A 95 20.70 -3.66 0.12
C CYS A 95 19.60 -2.72 0.63
N CYS A 96 18.33 -3.06 0.41
CA CYS A 96 17.20 -2.18 0.67
C CYS A 96 16.41 -2.63 1.93
N SER A 97 16.11 -1.69 2.83
CA SER A 97 15.23 -1.91 3.98
C SER A 97 13.77 -1.90 3.53
N HIS A 98 13.28 -3.04 3.05
CA HIS A 98 11.89 -3.16 2.61
C HIS A 98 10.95 -3.15 3.81
N THR A 99 9.84 -2.42 3.70
CA THR A 99 8.82 -2.33 4.75
C THR A 99 7.45 -2.72 4.22
N PHE A 100 6.71 -3.54 4.95
CA PHE A 100 5.32 -3.87 4.68
C PHE A 100 4.43 -3.22 5.72
N ASN A 101 3.43 -2.43 5.30
CA ASN A 101 2.57 -1.66 6.21
C ASN A 101 3.36 -0.75 7.18
N GLY A 102 4.57 -0.33 6.79
CA GLY A 102 5.49 0.44 7.63
C GLY A 102 6.30 -0.37 8.64
N VAL A 103 6.18 -1.71 8.65
CA VAL A 103 6.99 -2.63 9.47
C VAL A 103 8.11 -3.23 8.61
N PRO A 104 9.37 -3.25 9.08
CA PRO A 104 10.47 -3.87 8.34
C PRO A 104 10.24 -5.38 8.16
N PHE A 105 10.65 -5.91 7.01
CA PHE A 105 10.54 -7.35 6.74
C PHE A 105 11.39 -8.14 7.75
N THR A 106 10.85 -9.26 8.24
CA THR A 106 11.52 -10.11 9.23
C THR A 106 12.42 -11.18 8.60
N LYS A 107 12.19 -11.51 7.33
CA LYS A 107 13.01 -12.48 6.59
C LYS A 107 14.26 -11.84 6.01
N ALA A 108 15.39 -12.52 6.19
CA ALA A 108 16.62 -12.21 5.48
C ALA A 108 16.42 -12.41 3.97
N TYR A 109 17.06 -11.54 3.17
CA TYR A 109 17.11 -11.67 1.71
C TYR A 109 17.51 -13.08 1.28
N SER A 110 16.69 -13.71 0.43
CA SER A 110 17.01 -14.97 -0.22
C SER A 110 17.53 -14.68 -1.62
N SER A 111 18.80 -14.97 -1.86
CA SER A 111 19.59 -14.66 -3.08
C SER A 111 19.13 -15.37 -4.36
N THR A 112 17.90 -15.87 -4.42
CA THR A 112 17.31 -16.53 -5.59
C THR A 112 16.75 -15.55 -6.62
N VAL A 113 16.67 -14.25 -6.31
CA VAL A 113 16.18 -13.21 -7.24
C VAL A 113 17.28 -12.16 -7.47
N ARG A 114 17.60 -11.97 -8.75
CA ARG A 114 18.77 -11.27 -9.31
C ARG A 114 19.05 -9.88 -8.73
N GLU A 115 20.35 -9.63 -8.65
CA GLU A 115 21.09 -8.42 -8.34
C GLU A 115 20.44 -7.11 -8.83
N CYS A 116 20.37 -6.11 -7.95
CA CYS A 116 19.97 -4.75 -8.31
C CYS A 116 21.04 -4.09 -9.20
N PRO A 117 20.66 -3.47 -10.34
CA PRO A 117 21.56 -2.54 -11.02
C PRO A 117 21.79 -1.31 -10.14
N GLN A 118 23.06 -1.00 -9.88
CA GLN A 118 23.52 0.23 -9.21
C GLN A 118 23.21 1.49 -10.03
#